data_AF-A0A937W8G8-F1
#
_entry.id   AF-A0A937W8G8-F1
#
_cell.length_a   1.000
_cell.length_b   1.000
_cell.length_c   1.000
_cell.angle_alpha   90.00
_cell.angle_beta   90.00
_cell.angle_gamma   90.00
#
_symmetry.space_group_name_H-M   'P 1'
#
loop_
_entity.id
_entity.type
_entity.pdbx_description
1 polymer ?
#
loop_
_entity_poly.entity_id
_entity_poly.type
_entity_poly.pdbx_seq_one_letter_code
_entity_poly.pdbx_strand_id
1 'polypeptide(L)'
;MRTPSQKKLAVFFDGTWNRADQHAQDGQPCPTNIAKLFAATLPHDNQGIPQIVHYVQGVGTRRFERISGGGFGYGISENIKEGYRFLVSNYEPGDDIYLFGFSRGAYTARSLAGFIRNMGIVKREKLFLMDNSY
;
A
#
# COMPACT_ATOMS: atom_id res chain seq x y z
N MET A 1 11.21 1.76 -30.92
CA MET A 1 11.40 1.92 -29.46
C MET A 1 10.11 2.45 -28.88
N ARG A 2 9.48 1.73 -27.94
CA ARG A 2 8.30 2.21 -27.22
C ARG A 2 8.77 3.31 -26.28
N THR A 3 8.24 4.51 -26.37
CA THR A 3 8.46 5.53 -25.34
C THR A 3 8.06 4.90 -23.99
N PRO A 4 8.90 4.94 -22.95
CA PRO A 4 8.50 4.41 -21.64
C PRO A 4 7.23 5.16 -21.23
N SER A 5 6.11 4.46 -21.07
CA SER A 5 4.93 5.09 -20.49
C SER A 5 5.23 5.27 -19.01
N GLN A 6 5.56 6.50 -18.62
CA GLN A 6 5.69 6.88 -17.22
C GLN A 6 4.32 6.77 -16.58
N LYS A 7 4.12 5.73 -15.75
CA LYS A 7 2.89 5.50 -14.98
C LYS A 7 3.08 6.06 -13.57
N LYS A 8 1.97 6.27 -12.87
CA LYS A 8 1.96 6.64 -11.45
C LYS A 8 1.44 5.47 -10.64
N LEU A 9 2.26 4.97 -9.72
CA LEU A 9 1.88 3.92 -8.79
C LEU A 9 1.60 4.54 -7.42
N ALA A 10 0.41 4.32 -6.86
CA ALA A 10 0.07 4.82 -5.53
C ALA A 10 -0.36 3.70 -4.58
N VAL A 11 0.23 3.67 -3.39
CA VAL A 11 -0.13 2.73 -2.33
C VAL A 11 -0.69 3.47 -1.12
N PHE A 12 -1.86 3.05 -0.66
CA PHE A 12 -2.64 3.69 0.39
C PHE A 12 -2.72 2.79 1.63
N PHE A 13 -1.95 3.09 2.67
CA PHE A 13 -1.89 2.32 3.91
C PHE A 13 -2.80 2.88 4.99
N ASP A 14 -3.88 2.18 5.32
CA ASP A 14 -4.81 2.66 6.36
C ASP A 14 -4.29 2.37 7.79
N GLY A 15 -4.81 3.13 8.76
CA GLY A 15 -4.54 2.96 10.18
C GLY A 15 -5.20 1.70 10.75
N THR A 16 -4.67 1.23 11.88
CA THR A 16 -5.21 0.10 12.65
C THR A 16 -6.71 0.10 12.82
N TRP A 17 -7.30 -1.09 12.83
CA TRP A 17 -8.73 -1.29 13.09
C TRP A 17 -9.66 -0.60 12.09
N ASN A 18 -9.11 0.17 11.15
CA ASN A 18 -9.88 0.86 10.15
C ASN A 18 -10.09 -0.04 8.94
N ARG A 19 -11.34 -0.07 8.48
CA ARG A 19 -11.72 -0.69 7.22
C ARG A 19 -12.35 0.35 6.31
N ALA A 20 -12.27 0.13 5.01
CA ALA A 20 -12.91 1.03 4.04
C ALA A 20 -14.45 1.05 4.22
N ASP A 21 -15.02 -0.02 4.76
CA ASP A 21 -16.45 -0.24 5.03
C ASP A 21 -16.86 0.01 6.49
N GLN A 22 -16.08 0.79 7.26
CA GLN A 22 -16.42 1.04 8.67
C GLN A 22 -17.65 1.96 8.84
N HIS A 23 -18.49 1.63 9.83
CA HIS A 23 -19.67 2.39 10.21
C HIS A 23 -19.53 2.94 11.64
N ALA A 24 -20.03 4.16 11.86
CA ALA A 24 -20.17 4.77 13.17
C ALA A 24 -21.28 4.08 13.98
N GLN A 25 -21.39 4.39 15.28
CA GLN A 25 -22.36 3.78 16.19
C GLN A 25 -23.82 4.01 15.78
N ASP A 26 -24.07 5.08 15.02
CA ASP A 26 -25.37 5.43 14.43
C ASP A 26 -25.65 4.72 13.09
N GLY A 27 -24.76 3.81 12.67
CA GLY A 27 -24.86 3.06 11.42
C GLY A 27 -24.36 3.83 10.18
N GLN A 28 -23.90 5.08 10.30
CA GLN A 28 -23.43 5.85 9.15
C GLN A 28 -22.02 5.40 8.71
N PRO A 29 -21.76 5.25 7.39
CA PRO A 29 -20.41 4.99 6.90
C PRO A 29 -19.43 6.10 7.33
N CYS A 30 -18.31 5.72 7.94
CA CYS A 30 -17.30 6.67 8.41
C CYS A 30 -15.91 6.34 7.86
N PRO A 31 -15.70 6.35 6.53
CA PRO A 31 -14.44 5.94 5.92
C PRO A 31 -13.28 6.83 6.36
N THR A 32 -12.09 6.24 6.44
CA THR A 32 -10.87 6.98 6.76
C THR A 32 -10.47 7.94 5.64
N ASN A 33 -9.62 8.91 5.95
CA ASN A 33 -9.08 9.80 4.93
C ASN A 33 -8.26 9.03 3.88
N ILE A 34 -7.62 7.91 4.25
CA ILE A 34 -6.92 7.05 3.30
C ILE A 34 -7.91 6.36 2.36
N ALA A 35 -9.01 5.81 2.87
CA ALA A 35 -10.06 5.22 2.04
C ALA A 35 -10.71 6.27 1.11
N LYS A 36 -10.95 7.49 1.62
CA LYS A 36 -11.46 8.62 0.80
C LYS A 36 -10.49 9.00 -0.31
N LEU A 37 -9.19 9.11 -0.02
CA LEU A 37 -8.17 9.44 -1.02
C LEU A 37 -8.05 8.35 -2.10
N PHE A 38 -8.06 7.08 -1.68
CA PHE A 38 -8.06 5.95 -2.61
C PHE A 38 -9.27 6.00 -3.55
N ALA A 39 -10.48 6.16 -3.01
CA ALA A 39 -11.71 6.24 -3.79
C ALA A 39 -11.77 7.47 -4.71
N ALA A 40 -11.12 8.58 -4.32
CA ALA A 40 -11.05 9.79 -5.12
C ALA A 40 -9.98 9.73 -6.23
N THR A 41 -9.16 8.68 -6.29
CA THR A 41 -8.09 8.60 -7.29
C THR A 41 -8.65 8.19 -8.65
N LEU A 42 -8.41 9.03 -9.66
CA LEU A 42 -8.83 8.77 -11.03
C LEU A 42 -7.90 7.74 -11.71
N PRO A 43 -8.38 6.99 -12.71
CA PRO A 43 -7.54 6.04 -13.45
C PRO A 43 -6.41 6.69 -14.26
N HIS A 44 -6.54 7.97 -14.60
CA HIS A 44 -5.54 8.76 -15.31
C HIS A 44 -5.44 10.16 -14.69
N ASP A 45 -4.27 10.79 -14.80
CA ASP A 45 -4.11 12.20 -14.42
C ASP A 45 -4.62 13.17 -15.50
N ASN A 46 -4.41 14.48 -15.29
CA ASN A 46 -4.81 15.52 -16.24
C ASN A 46 -4.05 15.51 -17.57
N GLN A 47 -2.96 14.74 -17.69
CA GLN A 47 -2.16 14.55 -18.90
C GLN A 47 -2.45 13.20 -19.57
N GLY A 48 -3.38 12.39 -19.03
CA GLY A 48 -3.67 11.05 -19.51
C GLY A 48 -2.66 9.99 -19.08
N ILE A 49 -1.79 10.29 -18.10
CA ILE A 49 -0.86 9.33 -17.54
C ILE A 49 -1.63 8.31 -16.67
N PRO A 50 -1.48 7.00 -16.89
CA PRO A 50 -2.16 5.99 -16.07
C PRO A 50 -1.75 6.03 -14.60
N GLN A 51 -2.75 5.92 -13.71
CA GLN A 51 -2.56 5.82 -12.26
C GLN A 51 -3.02 4.44 -11.78
N ILE A 52 -2.08 3.61 -11.33
CA ILE A 52 -2.35 2.28 -10.78
C ILE A 52 -2.28 2.38 -9.27
N VAL A 53 -3.38 2.04 -8.60
CA VAL A 53 -3.54 2.25 -7.16
C VAL A 53 -3.75 0.94 -6.42
N HIS A 54 -3.22 0.86 -5.19
CA HIS A 54 -3.45 -0.26 -4.29
C HIS A 54 -3.78 0.23 -2.88
N TYR A 55 -4.83 -0.34 -2.29
CA TYR A 55 -5.25 -0.04 -0.92
C TYR A 55 -4.84 -1.18 0.00
N VAL A 56 -4.11 -0.85 1.06
CA VAL A 56 -3.67 -1.80 2.09
C VAL A 56 -4.45 -1.52 3.36
N GLN A 57 -5.23 -2.51 3.77
CA GLN A 57 -6.07 -2.42 4.97
C GLN A 57 -5.20 -2.31 6.24
N GLY A 58 -5.69 -1.58 7.24
CA GLY A 58 -5.00 -1.46 8.51
C GLY A 58 -4.85 -2.77 9.25
N VAL A 59 -3.74 -2.90 10.00
CA VAL A 59 -3.43 -4.08 10.83
C VAL A 59 -4.53 -4.35 11.88
N GLY A 60 -4.70 -5.59 12.33
CA GLY A 60 -5.74 -5.96 13.31
C GLY A 60 -7.16 -6.10 12.73
N THR A 61 -7.37 -5.82 11.45
CA THR A 61 -8.66 -6.01 10.78
C THR A 61 -8.89 -7.46 10.34
N ARG A 62 -7.84 -8.27 10.20
CA ARG A 62 -7.94 -9.71 9.91
C ARG A 62 -8.39 -10.46 11.17
N ARG A 63 -9.34 -11.41 11.01
CA ARG A 63 -10.10 -12.08 12.09
C ARG A 63 -9.26 -12.73 13.20
N PHE A 64 -7.95 -12.93 13.00
CA PHE A 64 -7.05 -13.64 13.91
C PHE A 64 -6.05 -12.75 14.69
N GLU A 65 -5.98 -11.44 14.43
CA GLU A 65 -4.98 -10.56 15.08
C GLU A 65 -5.50 -9.77 16.28
N ARG A 66 -6.71 -10.07 16.76
CA ARG A 66 -7.40 -9.15 17.68
C ARG A 66 -6.72 -8.95 19.04
N ILE A 67 -5.83 -9.82 19.52
CA ILE A 67 -5.27 -9.68 20.87
C ILE A 67 -3.85 -10.28 20.95
N SER A 68 -2.80 -9.48 20.72
CA SER A 68 -1.50 -9.61 21.42
C SER A 68 -0.53 -8.52 20.97
N GLY A 69 0.28 -8.01 21.90
CA GLY A 69 1.34 -7.03 21.64
C GLY A 69 2.33 -7.42 20.52
N GLY A 70 2.43 -8.72 20.18
CA GLY A 70 3.27 -9.26 19.11
C GLY A 70 2.63 -9.27 17.71
N GLY A 71 1.30 -9.38 17.60
CA GLY A 71 0.59 -9.34 16.31
C GLY A 71 0.73 -7.99 15.60
N PHE A 72 0.98 -6.91 16.35
CA PHE A 72 1.14 -5.57 15.79
C PHE A 72 2.40 -5.42 14.93
N GLY A 73 3.53 -6.00 15.35
CA GLY A 73 4.77 -5.96 14.56
C GLY A 73 4.68 -6.83 13.31
N TYR A 74 4.07 -8.02 13.44
CA TYR A 74 3.86 -8.94 12.33
C TYR A 74 2.93 -8.34 11.25
N GLY A 75 1.79 -7.78 11.66
CA GLY A 75 0.86 -7.14 10.72
C GLY A 75 1.46 -5.96 9.96
N ILE A 76 2.34 -5.18 10.59
CA ILE A 76 3.06 -4.09 9.90
C ILE A 76 3.98 -4.66 8.83
N SER A 77 4.76 -5.69 9.16
CA SER A 77 5.66 -6.35 8.20
C SER A 77 4.89 -6.93 7.01
N GLU A 78 3.73 -7.56 7.24
CA GLU A 78 2.88 -8.06 6.16
C GLU A 78 2.33 -6.94 5.28
N ASN A 79 1.91 -5.82 5.86
CA ASN A 79 1.48 -4.65 5.08
C ASN A 79 2.64 -4.07 4.24
N ILE A 80 3.86 -4.01 4.78
CA ILE A 80 5.05 -3.59 4.01
C ILE A 80 5.29 -4.54 2.84
N LYS A 81 5.26 -5.86 3.07
CA LYS A 81 5.43 -6.88 2.03
C LYS A 81 4.35 -6.76 0.96
N GLU A 82 3.10 -6.55 1.34
CA GLU A 82 1.98 -6.39 0.41
C GLU A 82 2.18 -5.18 -0.51
N GLY A 83 2.50 -4.01 0.07
CA GLY A 83 2.80 -2.81 -0.71
C GLY A 83 4.03 -2.99 -1.62
N TYR A 84 5.06 -3.65 -1.13
CA TYR A 84 6.26 -3.93 -1.93
C TYR A 84 5.95 -4.91 -3.09
N ARG A 85 5.19 -5.98 -2.87
CA ARG A 85 4.77 -6.92 -3.92
C ARG A 85 3.97 -6.22 -5.01
N PHE A 86 3.09 -5.29 -4.63
CA PHE A 86 2.36 -4.46 -5.59
C PHE A 86 3.34 -3.63 -6.45
N LEU A 87 4.31 -2.95 -5.83
CA LEU A 87 5.29 -2.16 -6.57
C LEU A 87 6.11 -3.03 -7.51
N VAL A 88 6.66 -4.15 -7.05
CA VAL A 88 7.47 -5.04 -7.88
C VAL A 88 6.66 -5.59 -9.07
N SER A 89 5.36 -5.82 -8.88
CA SER A 89 4.51 -6.34 -9.95
C SER A 89 4.21 -5.30 -11.03
N ASN A 90 4.20 -4.00 -10.70
CA ASN A 90 3.70 -2.95 -11.60
C ASN A 90 4.74 -1.93 -12.04
N TYR A 91 5.86 -1.82 -11.33
CA TYR A 91 6.88 -0.80 -11.55
C TYR A 91 7.77 -1.14 -12.75
N GLU A 92 7.89 -0.16 -13.64
CA GLU A 92 8.88 -0.09 -14.69
C GLU A 92 9.81 1.10 -14.46
N PRO A 93 11.09 1.04 -14.90
CA PRO A 93 12.00 2.17 -14.77
C PRO A 93 11.42 3.46 -15.36
N GLY A 94 11.33 4.50 -14.54
CA GLY A 94 10.77 5.81 -14.92
C GLY A 94 9.35 6.05 -14.40
N ASP A 95 8.70 5.07 -13.80
CA ASP A 95 7.40 5.27 -13.12
C ASP A 95 7.57 6.07 -11.81
N ASP A 96 6.55 6.85 -11.47
CA ASP A 96 6.49 7.59 -10.21
C ASP A 96 5.81 6.75 -9.11
N ILE A 97 6.30 6.85 -7.88
CA ILE A 97 5.75 6.13 -6.72
C ILE A 97 5.24 7.11 -5.67
N TYR A 98 3.99 6.93 -5.27
CA TYR A 98 3.31 7.71 -4.25
C TYR A 98 2.90 6.79 -3.09
N LEU A 99 3.27 7.14 -1.87
CA LEU A 99 2.92 6.37 -0.68
C LEU A 99 2.12 7.26 0.27
N PHE A 100 0.91 6.83 0.59
CA PHE A 100 0.02 7.51 1.52
C PHE A 100 -0.19 6.63 2.74
N GLY A 101 -0.23 7.22 3.94
CA GLY A 101 -0.53 6.45 5.13
C GLY A 101 -1.02 7.29 6.29
N PHE A 102 -1.84 6.68 7.15
CA PHE A 102 -2.37 7.30 8.37
C PHE A 102 -2.06 6.46 9.62
N SER A 103 -1.67 7.12 10.72
CA SER A 103 -1.32 6.46 11.99
C SER A 103 -0.28 5.34 11.76
N ARG A 104 -0.58 4.08 12.09
CA ARG A 104 0.28 2.93 11.76
C ARG A 104 0.54 2.76 10.27
N GLY A 105 -0.42 3.07 9.41
CA GLY A 105 -0.22 3.08 7.96
C GLY A 105 0.84 4.10 7.52
N ALA A 106 0.98 5.23 8.22
CA ALA A 106 2.04 6.20 7.94
C ALA A 106 3.44 5.64 8.30
N TYR A 107 3.53 4.88 9.39
CA TYR A 107 4.75 4.15 9.73
C TYR A 107 5.08 3.12 8.64
N THR A 108 4.12 2.30 8.22
CA THR A 108 4.26 1.33 7.13
C THR A 108 4.74 2.00 5.83
N ALA A 109 4.10 3.10 5.41
CA ALA A 109 4.47 3.85 4.21
C ALA A 109 5.93 4.34 4.27
N ARG A 110 6.34 4.90 5.40
CA ARG A 110 7.72 5.36 5.62
C ARG A 110 8.72 4.20 5.63
N SER A 111 8.39 3.09 6.27
CA SER A 111 9.24 1.90 6.30
C SER A 111 9.43 1.31 4.91
N LEU A 112 8.36 1.26 4.10
CA LEU A 112 8.44 0.84 2.70
C LEU A 112 9.32 1.79 1.88
N ALA A 113 9.17 3.11 2.05
CA ALA A 113 10.03 4.09 1.38
C ALA A 113 11.52 3.88 1.74
N GLY A 114 11.82 3.63 3.02
CA GLY A 114 13.17 3.31 3.47
C GLY A 114 13.70 2.00 2.90
N PHE A 115 12.85 0.98 2.80
CA PHE A 115 13.19 -0.30 2.18
C PHE A 115 13.53 -0.14 0.69
N ILE A 116 12.69 0.58 -0.06
CA ILE A 116 12.93 0.90 -1.49
C ILE A 116 14.23 1.69 -1.64
N ARG A 117 14.48 2.69 -0.79
CA ARG A 117 15.71 3.47 -0.82
C ARG A 117 16.96 2.60 -0.65
N ASN A 118 16.88 1.59 0.20
CA ASN A 118 18.04 0.75 0.55
C ASN A 118 18.23 -0.43 -0.41
N MET A 119 17.14 -1.03 -0.90
CA MET A 119 17.17 -2.28 -1.68
C MET A 119 16.73 -2.11 -3.14
N GLY A 120 16.17 -0.95 -3.50
CA GLY A 120 15.52 -0.74 -4.78
C GLY A 120 14.23 -1.56 -4.95
N ILE A 121 13.70 -1.52 -6.17
CA ILE A 121 12.60 -2.39 -6.60
C ILE A 121 13.20 -3.48 -7.47
N VAL A 122 13.09 -4.73 -7.02
CA VAL A 122 13.57 -5.87 -7.80
C VAL A 122 12.77 -5.99 -9.09
N LYS A 123 13.38 -6.54 -10.15
CA LYS A 123 12.64 -6.84 -11.38
C LYS A 123 11.59 -7.93 -11.09
N ARG A 124 10.45 -7.83 -11.77
CA ARG A 124 9.32 -8.76 -11.64
C ARG A 124 9.74 -10.23 -11.79
N GLU A 125 10.74 -10.52 -12.62
CA GLU A 125 11.27 -11.89 -12.79
C GLU A 125 11.82 -12.49 -11.49
N LYS A 126 12.20 -11.69 -10.49
CA LYS A 126 12.80 -12.14 -9.22
C LYS A 126 11.81 -12.28 -8.06
N LEU A 127 10.50 -12.12 -8.31
CA LEU A 127 9.47 -12.18 -7.24
C LEU A 127 9.55 -13.46 -6.39
N PHE A 128 9.86 -14.59 -7.04
CA PHE A 128 9.91 -15.92 -6.40
C PHE A 128 11.02 -16.05 -5.34
N LEU A 129 11.99 -15.14 -5.31
CA LEU A 129 13.05 -15.14 -4.30
C LEU A 129 12.56 -14.56 -2.95
N MET A 130 11.47 -13.79 -2.96
CA MET A 130 10.97 -13.07 -1.78
C MET A 130 10.13 -13.93 -0.84
N ASP A 131 9.60 -15.05 -1.32
CA ASP A 131 8.91 -16.04 -0.48
C ASP A 131 9.90 -16.95 0.29
N ASN A 132 11.19 -16.95 -0.07
CA ASN A 132 12.22 -17.82 0.51
C ASN A 132 13.24 -17.10 1.43
N SER A 133 13.05 -15.81 1.72
CA SER A 133 14.05 -14.98 2.42
C SER A 133 13.56 -14.32 3.72
N TYR A 134 12.54 -14.89 4.35
CA TYR A 134 12.08 -14.52 5.70
C TYR A 134 12.15 -15.69 6.67
#